data_AF-A0A3N0Y0T8-F1
#
_entry.id   AF-A0A3N0Y0T8-F1
#
_cell.length_a   1.000
_cell.length_b   1.000
_cell.length_c   1.000
_cell.angle_alpha   90.00
_cell.angle_beta   90.00
_cell.angle_gamma   90.00
#
_symmetry.space_group_name_H-M   'P 1'
#
loop_
_entity.id
_entity.type
_entity.pdbx_description
1 polymer ?
#
loop_
_entity_poly.entity_id
_entity_poly.type
_entity_poly.pdbx_seq_one_letter_code
_entity_poly.pdbx_strand_id
1 'polypeptide(L)'
;MFTCCLIYPPTNRIRLQFCCNATGSFIVTKRNTAVNQSIEYETSTTKTYKMTAELHSMLPEDIPWSGRRLGRCAVVGSGGILKNSSCGREIDSADFVIRYKNLEKNPDPLVERVSVYGNATLIIPAFAYTICTSVSIKALKVLQPIRPQQPVVFFSPSYLRTLDRFWKGRGLQEVRLSTGFMLISTALELCEHVHVYGFWPFGSDLQERPVPYHYYNQLTPNRRKHKMPEEFVRLLQLHSQGVLTLHLQPCSSPGADLENHL
;
A
#
# COMPACT_ATOMS: atom_id res chain seq x y z
N MET A 1 19.14 -32.56 21.21
CA MET A 1 19.16 -31.09 21.02
C MET A 1 18.85 -30.81 19.55
N PHE A 2 17.57 -30.81 19.19
CA PHE A 2 17.11 -30.35 17.87
C PHE A 2 16.28 -29.10 18.12
N THR A 3 16.93 -27.94 18.02
CA THR A 3 16.22 -26.66 18.06
C THR A 3 15.39 -26.60 16.80
N CYS A 4 14.08 -26.73 16.98
CA CYS A 4 13.08 -26.61 15.92
C CYS A 4 13.29 -25.26 15.22
N CYS A 5 13.86 -25.26 14.01
CA CYS A 5 13.71 -24.14 13.10
C CYS A 5 12.20 -23.92 12.95
N LEU A 6 11.70 -22.78 13.43
CA LEU A 6 10.35 -22.32 13.15
C LEU A 6 10.25 -22.04 11.66
N ILE A 7 10.07 -23.09 10.87
CA ILE A 7 9.64 -23.02 9.48
C ILE A 7 8.20 -22.54 9.54
N TYR A 8 8.01 -21.22 9.49
CA TYR A 8 6.71 -20.67 9.18
C TYR A 8 6.33 -21.25 7.81
N PRO A 9 5.22 -21.98 7.68
CA PRO A 9 4.79 -22.53 6.39
C PRO A 9 4.76 -21.39 5.36
N PRO A 10 5.15 -21.65 4.10
CA PRO A 10 5.25 -20.62 3.06
C PRO A 10 3.97 -19.81 3.07
N THR A 11 4.12 -18.48 2.96
CA THR A 11 2.99 -17.56 3.01
C THR A 11 2.17 -17.78 1.74
N ASN A 12 1.33 -18.80 1.76
CA ASN A 12 0.47 -19.10 0.65
C ASN A 12 -0.54 -17.95 0.55
N ARG A 13 -0.62 -17.30 -0.61
CA ARG A 13 -1.59 -16.21 -0.90
C ARG A 13 -2.99 -16.56 -0.44
N ILE A 14 -3.35 -17.86 -0.49
CA ILE A 14 -4.61 -18.41 0.02
C ILE A 14 -4.82 -18.10 1.52
N ARG A 15 -3.80 -18.25 2.36
CA ARG A 15 -3.92 -17.97 3.81
C ARG A 15 -4.13 -16.49 4.10
N LEU A 16 -3.49 -15.62 3.31
CA LEU A 16 -3.68 -14.18 3.42
C LEU A 16 -5.10 -13.79 3.00
N GLN A 17 -5.56 -14.30 1.85
CA GLN A 17 -6.92 -14.12 1.33
C GLN A 17 -8.00 -14.60 2.32
N PHE A 18 -7.82 -15.79 2.90
CA PHE A 18 -8.76 -16.35 3.88
C PHE A 18 -8.80 -15.52 5.17
N CYS A 19 -7.68 -14.93 5.58
CA CYS A 19 -7.61 -14.13 6.79
C CYS A 19 -8.24 -12.75 6.64
N CYS A 20 -7.95 -12.03 5.55
CA CYS A 20 -8.21 -10.59 5.48
C CYS A 20 -9.36 -10.23 4.52
N ASN A 21 -9.61 -11.03 3.47
CA ASN A 21 -10.65 -10.79 2.46
C ASN A 21 -10.58 -9.38 1.85
N ALA A 22 -9.44 -9.03 1.23
CA ALA A 22 -9.30 -7.76 0.52
C ALA A 22 -10.39 -7.54 -0.55
N THR A 23 -10.89 -8.62 -1.16
CA THR A 23 -11.94 -8.57 -2.19
C THR A 23 -13.29 -8.02 -1.71
N GLY A 24 -13.57 -8.07 -0.40
CA GLY A 24 -14.83 -7.56 0.17
C GLY A 24 -14.65 -6.48 1.24
N SER A 25 -13.47 -6.41 1.85
CA SER A 25 -13.26 -5.61 3.07
C SER A 25 -12.14 -4.59 2.95
N PHE A 26 -11.43 -4.48 1.82
CA PHE A 26 -10.26 -3.60 1.70
C PHE A 26 -10.59 -2.10 1.92
N ILE A 27 -11.74 -1.65 1.46
CA ILE A 27 -12.22 -0.27 1.60
C ILE A 27 -13.58 -0.24 2.32
N VAL A 28 -13.92 0.91 2.89
CA VAL A 28 -15.25 1.17 3.46
C VAL A 28 -16.24 1.43 2.31
N THR A 29 -17.33 0.69 2.28
CA THR A 29 -18.40 0.77 1.27
C THR A 29 -19.77 0.83 1.95
N LYS A 30 -20.81 1.21 1.21
CA LYS A 30 -22.19 1.11 1.72
C LYS A 30 -22.61 -0.34 2.00
N ARG A 31 -22.08 -1.31 1.24
CA ARG A 31 -22.36 -2.73 1.45
C ARG A 31 -21.78 -3.25 2.78
N ASN A 32 -20.59 -2.82 3.16
CA ASN A 32 -19.89 -3.38 4.33
C ASN A 32 -19.98 -2.52 5.59
N THR A 33 -20.55 -1.32 5.50
CA THR A 33 -20.70 -0.41 6.64
C THR A 33 -22.06 0.28 6.60
N ALA A 34 -22.91 0.02 7.60
CA ALA A 34 -24.24 0.61 7.70
C ALA A 34 -24.22 2.02 8.34
N VAL A 35 -25.24 2.83 8.06
CA VAL A 35 -25.50 4.08 8.78
C VAL A 35 -25.68 3.78 10.27
N ASN A 36 -25.14 4.63 11.15
CA ASN A 36 -25.08 4.48 12.61
C ASN A 36 -24.21 3.33 13.13
N GLN A 37 -23.58 2.52 12.26
CA GLN A 37 -22.60 1.54 12.69
C GLN A 37 -21.37 2.23 13.28
N SER A 38 -20.91 1.75 14.43
CA SER A 38 -19.63 2.17 15.03
C SER A 38 -18.49 1.33 14.45
N ILE A 39 -17.51 1.99 13.83
CA ILE A 39 -16.28 1.36 13.36
C ILE A 39 -15.12 1.75 14.28
N GLU A 40 -14.31 0.77 14.69
CA GLU A 40 -13.09 1.01 15.47
C GLU A 40 -12.00 1.63 14.59
N TYR A 41 -11.18 2.52 15.17
CA TYR A 41 -10.00 3.03 14.49
C TYR A 41 -8.94 1.93 14.36
N GLU A 42 -8.16 1.97 13.28
CA GLU A 42 -7.10 0.97 13.04
C GLU A 42 -6.14 0.87 14.22
N THR A 43 -5.70 2.01 14.75
CA THR A 43 -4.68 2.08 15.81
C THR A 43 -5.27 2.22 17.22
N SER A 44 -6.56 1.99 17.41
CA SER A 44 -7.20 2.11 18.73
C SER A 44 -8.37 1.15 18.89
N THR A 45 -8.39 0.40 19.99
CA THR A 45 -9.48 -0.50 20.34
C THR A 45 -10.59 0.17 21.17
N THR A 46 -10.37 1.39 21.65
CA THR A 46 -11.31 2.11 22.51
C THR A 46 -12.02 3.25 21.81
N LYS A 47 -11.43 3.79 20.74
CA LYS A 47 -12.01 4.87 19.96
C LYS A 47 -12.75 4.29 18.77
N THR A 48 -13.94 4.82 18.54
CA THR A 48 -14.79 4.45 17.40
C THR A 48 -15.26 5.70 16.65
N TYR A 49 -15.63 5.51 15.40
CA TYR A 49 -16.35 6.49 14.59
C TYR A 49 -17.74 5.95 14.28
N LYS A 50 -18.78 6.74 14.56
CA LYS A 50 -20.15 6.39 14.22
C LYS A 50 -20.44 6.86 12.79
N MET A 51 -20.72 5.92 11.89
CA MET A 51 -20.98 6.21 10.48
C MET A 51 -22.20 7.12 10.33
N THR A 52 -21.99 8.32 9.78
CA THR A 52 -23.07 9.30 9.56
C THR A 52 -23.77 9.03 8.23
N ALA A 53 -25.04 9.40 8.13
CA ALA A 53 -25.78 9.31 6.87
C ALA A 53 -25.14 10.15 5.76
N GLU A 54 -24.61 11.34 6.11
CA GLU A 54 -23.90 12.21 5.18
C GLU A 54 -22.64 11.55 4.62
N LEU A 55 -21.79 10.94 5.47
CA LEU A 55 -20.60 10.28 4.96
C LEU A 55 -20.96 9.02 4.18
N HIS A 56 -21.91 8.23 4.68
CA HIS A 56 -22.35 7.00 4.04
C HIS A 56 -22.88 7.24 2.62
N SER A 57 -23.59 8.35 2.37
CA SER A 57 -24.10 8.65 1.02
C SER A 57 -23.01 8.91 -0.01
N MET A 58 -21.81 9.33 0.43
CA MET A 58 -20.64 9.58 -0.41
C MET A 58 -19.75 8.34 -0.64
N LEU A 59 -19.99 7.23 0.08
CA LEU A 59 -19.22 6.00 -0.10
C LEU A 59 -19.58 5.27 -1.40
N PRO A 60 -18.67 4.47 -1.99
CA PRO A 60 -19.03 3.58 -3.09
C PRO A 60 -19.98 2.48 -2.61
N GLU A 61 -20.82 1.97 -3.51
CA GLU A 61 -21.72 0.84 -3.24
C GLU A 61 -20.93 -0.43 -2.87
N ASP A 62 -19.91 -0.74 -3.66
CA ASP A 62 -19.07 -1.92 -3.51
C ASP A 62 -17.64 -1.66 -4.02
N ILE A 63 -16.74 -2.61 -3.81
CA ILE A 63 -15.37 -2.58 -4.31
C ILE A 63 -15.39 -2.76 -5.84
N PRO A 64 -14.78 -1.87 -6.65
CA PRO A 64 -14.87 -1.94 -8.12
C PRO A 64 -14.30 -3.21 -8.75
N TRP A 65 -13.43 -3.90 -8.02
CA TRP A 65 -12.77 -5.15 -8.42
C TRP A 65 -13.23 -6.35 -7.59
N SER A 66 -14.43 -6.29 -6.98
CA SER A 66 -15.00 -7.43 -6.27
C SER A 66 -15.19 -8.63 -7.22
N GLY A 67 -14.68 -9.79 -6.83
CA GLY A 67 -14.89 -11.06 -7.56
C GLY A 67 -13.97 -11.33 -8.76
N ARG A 68 -12.96 -10.49 -9.03
CA ARG A 68 -11.94 -10.77 -10.06
C ARG A 68 -10.53 -10.62 -9.49
N ARG A 69 -9.63 -11.52 -9.89
CA ARG A 69 -8.19 -11.26 -9.71
C ARG A 69 -7.75 -10.26 -10.78
N LEU A 70 -7.04 -9.23 -10.34
CA LEU A 70 -6.35 -8.29 -11.21
C LEU A 70 -5.17 -9.00 -11.86
N GLY A 71 -4.74 -8.57 -13.04
CA GLY A 71 -3.59 -9.18 -13.73
C GLY A 71 -2.26 -8.87 -13.05
N ARG A 72 -1.37 -8.18 -13.74
CA ARG A 72 -0.08 -7.73 -13.23
C ARG A 72 -0.21 -6.40 -12.49
N CYS A 73 0.13 -6.40 -11.22
CA CYS A 73 0.16 -5.20 -10.38
C CYS A 73 1.60 -4.74 -10.11
N ALA A 74 1.86 -3.45 -10.27
CA ALA A 74 3.08 -2.79 -9.81
C ALA A 74 2.78 -1.98 -8.53
N VAL A 75 3.35 -2.39 -7.40
CA VAL A 75 3.27 -1.65 -6.13
C VAL A 75 4.54 -0.83 -5.96
N VAL A 76 4.40 0.50 -5.95
CA VAL A 76 5.51 1.44 -5.97
C VAL A 76 5.61 2.14 -4.62
N GLY A 77 6.64 1.76 -3.85
CA GLY A 77 7.04 2.43 -2.62
C GLY A 77 7.77 3.75 -2.88
N SER A 78 8.05 4.47 -1.79
CA SER A 78 8.68 5.79 -1.84
C SER A 78 10.20 5.77 -1.74
N GLY A 79 10.83 4.60 -1.63
CA GLY A 79 12.25 4.46 -1.34
C GLY A 79 13.15 5.10 -2.40
N GLY A 80 14.25 5.71 -1.95
CA GLY A 80 15.19 6.41 -2.84
C GLY A 80 15.91 5.53 -3.86
N ILE A 81 15.85 4.20 -3.71
CA ILE A 81 16.38 3.25 -4.70
C ILE A 81 15.77 3.43 -6.10
N LEU A 82 14.60 4.07 -6.20
CA LEU A 82 13.96 4.41 -7.48
C LEU A 82 14.61 5.59 -8.20
N LYS A 83 15.42 6.40 -7.51
CA LYS A 83 16.08 7.55 -8.11
C LYS A 83 17.06 7.06 -9.19
N ASN A 84 16.89 7.55 -10.42
CA ASN A 84 17.67 7.14 -11.60
C ASN A 84 17.59 5.63 -11.93
N SER A 85 16.51 4.96 -11.53
CA SER A 85 16.32 3.52 -11.76
C SER A 85 15.85 3.15 -13.17
N SER A 86 15.39 4.11 -13.98
CA SER A 86 14.77 3.88 -15.30
C SER A 86 13.54 2.96 -15.32
N CYS A 87 13.01 2.57 -14.15
CA CYS A 87 11.88 1.65 -14.03
C CYS A 87 10.51 2.20 -14.46
N GLY A 88 10.42 3.45 -14.91
CA GLY A 88 9.15 4.09 -15.27
C GLY A 88 8.34 3.29 -16.29
N ARG A 89 8.96 2.92 -17.43
CA ARG A 89 8.29 2.15 -18.49
C ARG A 89 7.83 0.78 -18.02
N GLU A 90 8.65 0.09 -17.22
CA GLU A 90 8.30 -1.23 -16.71
C GLU A 90 7.14 -1.15 -15.70
N ILE A 91 7.13 -0.13 -14.83
CA ILE A 91 6.03 0.13 -13.90
C ILE A 91 4.74 0.43 -14.67
N ASP A 92 4.81 1.29 -15.68
CA ASP A 92 3.65 1.75 -16.44
C ASP A 92 3.09 0.66 -17.40
N SER A 93 3.84 -0.43 -17.61
CA SER A 93 3.37 -1.62 -18.34
C SER A 93 2.50 -2.59 -17.52
N ALA A 94 2.30 -2.31 -16.22
CA ALA A 94 1.42 -3.12 -15.37
C ALA A 94 -0.06 -2.78 -15.62
N ASP A 95 -0.94 -3.77 -15.47
CA ASP A 95 -2.39 -3.57 -15.57
C ASP A 95 -2.91 -2.63 -14.47
N PHE A 96 -2.29 -2.69 -13.29
CA PHE A 96 -2.61 -1.84 -12.15
C PHE A 96 -1.36 -1.31 -11.47
N VAL A 97 -1.29 0.01 -11.30
CA VAL A 97 -0.18 0.67 -10.58
C VAL A 97 -0.70 1.21 -9.25
N ILE A 98 -0.14 0.71 -8.14
CA ILE A 98 -0.49 1.10 -6.79
C ILE A 98 0.65 1.96 -6.23
N ARG A 99 0.38 3.25 -6.00
CA ARG A 99 1.35 4.20 -5.45
C ARG A 99 0.91 4.67 -4.08
N TYR A 100 1.87 4.83 -3.17
CA TYR A 100 1.65 5.57 -1.92
C TYR A 100 2.45 6.87 -1.95
N LYS A 101 1.81 7.98 -1.56
CA LYS A 101 2.48 9.27 -1.43
C LYS A 101 1.98 9.98 -0.18
N ASN A 102 2.91 10.50 0.61
CA ASN A 102 2.54 11.46 1.64
C ASN A 102 2.24 12.81 0.97
N LEU A 103 1.00 13.27 1.11
CA LEU A 103 0.57 14.59 0.62
C LEU A 103 0.72 15.69 1.68
N GLU A 104 1.43 15.48 2.77
CA GLU A 104 1.72 16.54 3.73
C GLU A 104 2.91 17.41 3.26
N LYS A 105 2.78 18.73 3.46
CA LYS A 105 3.80 19.77 3.19
C LYS A 105 4.04 20.13 1.71
N ASN A 106 3.03 20.67 1.04
CA ASN A 106 3.22 21.43 -0.19
C ASN A 106 2.32 22.69 -0.13
N PRO A 107 2.81 23.91 -0.46
CA PRO A 107 1.97 25.10 -0.61
C PRO A 107 0.83 24.95 -1.63
N ASP A 108 0.95 24.05 -2.61
CA ASP A 108 -0.05 23.92 -3.68
C ASP A 108 -1.42 23.40 -3.20
N PRO A 109 -2.53 23.87 -3.79
CA PRO A 109 -3.86 23.35 -3.52
C PRO A 109 -3.99 21.84 -3.72
N LEU A 110 -4.75 21.16 -2.84
CA LEU A 110 -4.97 19.71 -2.90
C LEU A 110 -5.46 19.24 -4.28
N VAL A 111 -6.37 20.00 -4.90
CA VAL A 111 -6.97 19.69 -6.20
C VAL A 111 -5.92 19.56 -7.30
N GLU A 112 -4.98 20.52 -7.38
CA GLU A 112 -3.91 20.51 -8.37
C GLU A 112 -2.97 19.33 -8.14
N ARG A 113 -2.66 19.06 -6.87
CA ARG A 113 -1.73 17.98 -6.49
C ARG A 113 -2.23 16.58 -6.82
N VAL A 114 -3.55 16.38 -6.83
CA VAL A 114 -4.15 15.08 -7.20
C VAL A 114 -4.51 15.00 -8.69
N SER A 115 -4.49 16.12 -9.41
CA SER A 115 -4.84 16.18 -10.83
C SER A 115 -3.91 15.33 -11.71
N VAL A 116 -2.64 15.24 -11.34
CA VAL A 116 -1.61 14.43 -12.03
C VAL A 116 -1.92 12.93 -12.04
N TYR A 117 -2.83 12.46 -11.18
CA TYR A 117 -3.25 11.06 -11.14
C TYR A 117 -4.51 10.78 -11.99
N GLY A 118 -5.00 11.77 -12.74
CA GLY A 118 -6.14 11.59 -13.65
C GLY A 118 -7.38 11.04 -12.94
N ASN A 119 -7.85 9.88 -13.38
CA ASN A 119 -9.02 9.17 -12.85
C ASN A 119 -8.65 8.06 -11.85
N ALA A 120 -7.40 7.99 -11.39
CA ALA A 120 -6.97 6.97 -10.44
C ALA A 120 -7.72 7.10 -9.10
N THR A 121 -8.16 5.99 -8.54
CA THR A 121 -8.80 5.94 -7.23
C THR A 121 -7.85 6.41 -6.13
N LEU A 122 -8.28 7.40 -5.35
CA LEU A 122 -7.56 7.90 -4.19
C LEU A 122 -8.05 7.17 -2.94
N ILE A 123 -7.17 6.38 -2.31
CA ILE A 123 -7.49 5.65 -1.08
C ILE A 123 -6.87 6.39 0.11
N ILE A 124 -7.72 6.86 1.03
CA ILE A 124 -7.29 7.66 2.19
C ILE A 124 -7.49 6.87 3.49
N PRO A 125 -6.50 6.81 4.39
CA PRO A 125 -6.62 6.12 5.68
C PRO A 125 -7.39 6.97 6.71
N ALA A 126 -8.64 7.34 6.38
CA ALA A 126 -9.47 8.23 7.20
C ALA A 126 -9.65 7.71 8.63
N PHE A 127 -9.75 6.40 8.79
CA PHE A 127 -9.98 5.73 10.08
C PHE A 127 -8.72 5.05 10.65
N ALA A 128 -7.52 5.43 10.18
CA ALA A 128 -6.29 4.95 10.79
C ALA A 128 -6.08 5.53 12.19
N TYR A 129 -6.11 6.87 12.28
CA TYR A 129 -6.03 7.64 13.53
C TYR A 129 -7.20 8.62 13.61
N THR A 130 -7.62 8.99 14.83
CA THR A 130 -8.72 9.97 15.02
C THR A 130 -8.44 11.33 14.39
N ILE A 131 -7.18 11.73 14.34
CA ILE A 131 -6.75 12.98 13.70
C ILE A 131 -6.92 12.98 12.17
N CYS A 132 -7.02 11.80 11.54
CA CYS A 132 -7.13 11.67 10.09
C CYS A 132 -8.57 11.88 9.59
N THR A 133 -9.58 11.58 10.41
CA THR A 133 -10.98 11.50 9.98
C THR A 133 -11.50 12.81 9.42
N SER A 134 -11.42 13.90 10.19
CA SER A 134 -11.96 15.20 9.79
C SER A 134 -11.26 15.73 8.55
N VAL A 135 -9.94 15.58 8.47
CA VAL A 135 -9.11 15.98 7.31
C VAL A 135 -9.50 15.19 6.07
N SER A 136 -9.68 13.88 6.20
CA SER A 136 -10.00 12.98 5.09
C SER A 136 -11.42 13.21 4.56
N ILE A 137 -12.39 13.42 5.44
CA ILE A 137 -13.76 13.78 5.05
C ILE A 137 -13.79 15.14 4.35
N LYS A 138 -13.01 16.12 4.82
CA LYS A 138 -12.88 17.42 4.15
C LYS A 138 -12.28 17.26 2.75
N ALA A 139 -11.23 16.43 2.60
CA ALA A 139 -10.65 16.13 1.30
C ALA A 139 -11.68 15.51 0.33
N LEU A 140 -12.46 14.52 0.80
CA LEU A 140 -13.56 13.92 0.02
C LEU A 140 -14.57 14.97 -0.43
N LYS A 141 -15.07 15.81 0.50
CA LYS A 141 -16.07 16.86 0.20
C LYS A 141 -15.56 17.90 -0.81
N VAL A 142 -14.27 18.21 -0.81
CA VAL A 142 -13.65 19.13 -1.78
C VAL A 142 -13.46 18.47 -3.15
N LEU A 143 -12.96 17.22 -3.17
CA LEU A 143 -12.60 16.56 -4.41
C LEU A 143 -13.81 16.01 -5.17
N GLN A 144 -14.83 15.51 -4.48
CA GLN A 144 -15.99 14.87 -5.11
C GLN A 144 -16.72 15.77 -6.14
N PRO A 145 -17.06 17.04 -5.84
CA PRO A 145 -17.70 17.91 -6.83
C PRO A 145 -16.76 18.40 -7.94
N ILE A 146 -15.45 18.53 -7.66
CA ILE A 146 -14.47 19.08 -8.60
C ILE A 146 -13.93 18.00 -9.55
N ARG A 147 -13.81 16.76 -9.08
CA ARG A 147 -13.24 15.62 -9.79
C ARG A 147 -14.12 14.37 -9.63
N PRO A 148 -15.37 14.39 -10.13
CA PRO A 148 -16.30 13.27 -9.95
C PRO A 148 -15.82 11.95 -10.59
N GLN A 149 -14.95 12.03 -11.59
CA GLN A 149 -14.35 10.87 -12.27
C GLN A 149 -13.15 10.26 -11.52
N GLN A 150 -12.72 10.86 -10.41
CA GLN A 150 -11.61 10.38 -9.59
C GLN A 150 -12.15 9.93 -8.22
N PRO A 151 -12.48 8.65 -8.05
CA PRO A 151 -13.11 8.17 -6.82
C PRO A 151 -12.18 8.38 -5.62
N VAL A 152 -12.73 8.91 -4.53
CA VAL A 152 -12.06 9.01 -3.23
C VAL A 152 -12.72 8.00 -2.30
N VAL A 153 -11.94 7.04 -1.81
CA VAL A 153 -12.42 5.95 -0.96
C VAL A 153 -11.57 5.84 0.30
N PHE A 154 -12.07 5.17 1.33
CA PHE A 154 -11.37 5.04 2.60
C PHE A 154 -10.93 3.61 2.87
N PHE A 155 -9.70 3.42 3.36
CA PHE A 155 -9.28 2.11 3.86
C PHE A 155 -10.21 1.65 4.97
N SER A 156 -10.56 0.36 4.94
CA SER A 156 -11.31 -0.25 6.04
C SER A 156 -10.38 -0.49 7.23
N PRO A 157 -10.68 0.09 8.41
CA PRO A 157 -9.86 -0.13 9.60
C PRO A 157 -9.93 -1.58 10.11
N SER A 158 -11.05 -2.29 9.88
CA SER A 158 -11.21 -3.70 10.27
C SER A 158 -10.31 -4.62 9.44
N TYR A 159 -10.20 -4.36 8.14
CA TYR A 159 -9.27 -5.07 7.26
C TYR A 159 -7.82 -4.83 7.70
N LEU A 160 -7.42 -3.57 7.88
CA LEU A 160 -6.05 -3.23 8.28
C LEU A 160 -5.65 -3.86 9.62
N ARG A 161 -6.56 -3.92 10.60
CA ARG A 161 -6.32 -4.61 11.88
C ARG A 161 -6.21 -6.12 11.75
N THR A 162 -6.96 -6.71 10.82
CA THR A 162 -6.88 -8.16 10.56
C THR A 162 -5.58 -8.51 9.86
N LEU A 163 -5.15 -7.66 8.94
CA LEU A 163 -3.86 -7.75 8.28
C LEU A 163 -2.70 -7.60 9.26
N ASP A 164 -2.76 -6.62 10.16
CA ASP A 164 -1.78 -6.43 11.24
C ASP A 164 -1.66 -7.68 12.13
N ARG A 165 -2.78 -8.26 12.57
CA ARG A 165 -2.79 -9.52 13.33
C ARG A 165 -2.18 -10.68 12.56
N PHE A 166 -2.48 -10.81 11.27
CA PHE A 166 -1.95 -11.87 10.41
C PHE A 166 -0.42 -11.86 10.37
N TRP A 167 0.16 -10.67 10.19
CA TRP A 167 1.61 -10.51 10.11
C TRP A 167 2.30 -10.57 11.47
N LYS A 168 1.65 -10.08 12.54
CA LYS A 168 2.14 -10.26 13.90
C LYS A 168 2.25 -11.71 14.32
N GLY A 169 1.27 -12.54 13.93
CA GLY A 169 1.33 -14.00 14.09
C GLY A 169 2.46 -14.67 13.30
N ARG A 170 3.17 -13.94 12.43
CA ARG A 170 4.31 -14.41 11.61
C ARG A 170 5.63 -13.71 11.98
N GLY A 171 5.68 -13.15 13.18
CA GLY A 171 6.92 -12.60 13.74
C GLY A 171 7.27 -11.20 13.25
N LEU A 172 6.32 -10.45 12.69
CA LEU A 172 6.42 -8.99 12.59
C LEU A 172 5.97 -8.38 13.94
N GLN A 173 6.74 -7.45 14.51
CA GLN A 173 6.58 -6.99 15.90
C GLN A 173 6.74 -5.47 15.98
N GLU A 174 6.13 -4.77 15.03
CA GLU A 174 6.01 -3.32 14.94
C GLU A 174 4.75 -2.82 15.63
N VAL A 175 4.74 -1.51 15.92
CA VAL A 175 3.54 -0.85 16.46
C VAL A 175 2.44 -0.84 15.39
N ARG A 176 2.81 -0.58 14.15
CA ARG A 176 1.91 -0.55 12.98
C ARG A 176 2.71 -0.93 11.74
N LEU A 177 2.13 -1.71 10.83
CA LEU A 177 2.72 -1.95 9.51
C LEU A 177 2.90 -0.63 8.73
N SER A 178 3.90 -0.56 7.85
CA SER A 178 4.01 0.55 6.90
C SER A 178 2.87 0.49 5.87
N THR A 179 2.46 1.65 5.36
CA THR A 179 1.44 1.71 4.31
C THR A 179 1.88 0.95 3.05
N GLY A 180 3.17 0.98 2.72
CA GLY A 180 3.71 0.22 1.60
C GLY A 180 3.51 -1.29 1.79
N PHE A 181 3.82 -1.82 2.97
CA PHE A 181 3.64 -3.24 3.27
C PHE A 181 2.16 -3.66 3.29
N MET A 182 1.27 -2.79 3.78
CA MET A 182 -0.18 -3.01 3.70
C MET A 182 -0.68 -3.09 2.26
N LEU A 183 -0.20 -2.20 1.38
CA LEU A 183 -0.57 -2.18 -0.04
C LEU A 183 -0.01 -3.39 -0.79
N ILE A 184 1.22 -3.82 -0.49
CA ILE A 184 1.79 -5.04 -1.05
C ILE A 184 0.96 -6.26 -0.63
N SER A 185 0.60 -6.36 0.65
CA SER A 185 -0.26 -7.44 1.14
C SER A 185 -1.62 -7.46 0.45
N THR A 186 -2.21 -6.29 0.26
CA THR A 186 -3.48 -6.16 -0.48
C THR A 186 -3.31 -6.60 -1.93
N ALA A 187 -2.23 -6.22 -2.61
CA ALA A 187 -1.94 -6.65 -3.97
C ALA A 187 -1.75 -8.17 -4.06
N LEU A 188 -1.17 -8.81 -3.03
CA LEU A 188 -1.07 -10.28 -2.98
C LEU A 188 -2.43 -10.98 -2.92
N GLU A 189 -3.44 -10.34 -2.34
CA GLU A 189 -4.81 -10.84 -2.28
C GLU A 189 -5.58 -10.58 -3.58
N LEU A 190 -5.34 -9.42 -4.23
CA LEU A 190 -6.11 -8.97 -5.39
C LEU A 190 -5.51 -9.34 -6.74
N CYS A 191 -4.19 -9.44 -6.87
CA CYS A 191 -3.51 -9.54 -8.16
C CYS A 191 -2.93 -10.94 -8.41
N GLU A 192 -2.86 -11.35 -9.68
CA GLU A 192 -2.18 -12.57 -10.09
C GLU A 192 -0.67 -12.45 -9.91
N HIS A 193 -0.07 -11.39 -10.47
CA HIS A 193 1.36 -11.12 -10.40
C HIS A 193 1.61 -9.81 -9.68
N VAL A 194 2.52 -9.82 -8.69
CA VAL A 194 2.83 -8.63 -7.89
C VAL A 194 4.30 -8.28 -8.05
N HIS A 195 4.56 -7.13 -8.65
CA HIS A 195 5.89 -6.54 -8.79
C HIS A 195 5.99 -5.38 -7.81
N VAL A 196 7.03 -5.37 -6.98
CA VAL A 196 7.25 -4.37 -5.94
C VAL A 196 8.49 -3.58 -6.30
N TYR A 197 8.35 -2.25 -6.36
CA TYR A 197 9.42 -1.31 -6.67
C TYR A 197 9.58 -0.32 -5.52
N GLY A 198 10.80 0.18 -5.29
CA GLY A 198 11.02 1.27 -4.33
C GLY A 198 10.79 0.91 -2.86
N PHE A 199 10.77 -0.38 -2.51
CA PHE A 199 10.69 -0.83 -1.13
C PHE A 199 12.10 -1.16 -0.61
N TRP A 200 12.82 -0.12 -0.21
CA TRP A 200 14.22 -0.22 0.25
C TRP A 200 14.41 0.64 1.51
N PRO A 201 14.47 0.02 2.70
CA PRO A 201 14.54 0.75 3.97
C PRO A 201 15.97 1.07 4.42
N PHE A 202 16.97 0.89 3.56
CA PHE A 202 18.39 1.04 3.90
C PHE A 202 18.99 2.33 3.31
N GLY A 203 20.04 2.82 3.95
CA GLY A 203 20.72 4.07 3.56
C GLY A 203 21.75 3.92 2.44
N SER A 204 21.98 2.69 1.97
CA SER A 204 22.93 2.37 0.90
C SER A 204 22.33 1.30 0.01
N ASP A 205 22.72 1.20 -1.26
CA ASP A 205 22.33 0.11 -2.16
C ASP A 205 23.26 -1.12 -2.03
N LEU A 206 23.06 -2.11 -2.91
CA LEU A 206 23.88 -3.33 -2.95
C LEU A 206 25.35 -3.09 -3.38
N GLN A 207 25.65 -1.91 -3.94
CA GLN A 207 27.00 -1.47 -4.30
C GLN A 207 27.56 -0.45 -3.30
N GLU A 208 26.98 -0.39 -2.10
CA GLU A 208 27.35 0.53 -1.01
C GLU A 208 27.22 2.02 -1.34
N ARG A 209 26.52 2.37 -2.42
CA ARG A 209 26.29 3.77 -2.79
C ARG A 209 25.20 4.36 -1.90
N PRO A 210 25.33 5.62 -1.45
CA PRO A 210 24.30 6.25 -0.62
C PRO A 210 22.93 6.33 -1.30
N VAL A 211 21.88 5.90 -0.60
CA VAL A 211 20.49 5.95 -1.05
C VAL A 211 19.70 6.88 -0.15
N PRO A 212 19.04 7.93 -0.70
CA PRO A 212 18.18 8.79 0.10
C PRO A 212 16.96 8.00 0.59
N TYR A 213 16.35 8.45 1.68
CA TYR A 213 15.18 7.76 2.22
C TYR A 213 13.98 7.78 1.25
N HIS A 214 13.71 8.93 0.62
CA HIS A 214 12.70 9.04 -0.44
C HIS A 214 13.31 9.40 -1.80
N TYR A 215 12.69 8.97 -2.89
CA TYR A 215 13.14 9.33 -4.24
C TYR A 215 12.84 10.80 -4.62
N TYR A 216 11.92 11.47 -3.90
CA TYR A 216 11.39 12.80 -4.26
C TYR A 216 11.70 13.90 -3.25
N ASN A 217 12.33 13.61 -2.12
CA ASN A 217 12.69 14.63 -1.11
C ASN A 217 13.90 14.21 -0.26
N GLN A 218 14.31 15.08 0.66
CA GLN A 218 15.44 14.89 1.57
C GLN A 218 15.00 14.59 3.02
N LEU A 219 13.77 14.10 3.23
CA LEU A 219 13.30 13.76 4.58
C LEU A 219 14.01 12.51 5.11
N THR A 220 14.14 12.41 6.44
CA THR A 220 14.72 11.25 7.12
C THR A 220 13.64 10.29 7.65
N PRO A 221 13.96 8.99 7.79
CA PRO A 221 13.00 8.00 8.25
C PRO A 221 12.63 8.20 9.71
N ASN A 222 11.33 8.14 10.03
CA ASN A 222 10.88 7.96 11.40
C ASN A 222 10.86 6.48 11.78
N ARG A 223 11.85 6.05 12.56
CA ARG A 223 12.05 4.64 12.95
C ARG A 223 11.19 4.19 14.14
N ARG A 224 10.35 5.06 14.73
CA ARG A 224 9.60 4.72 15.95
C ARG A 224 8.34 3.89 15.73
N LYS A 225 7.69 4.02 14.56
CA LYS A 225 6.37 3.41 14.30
C LYS A 225 6.43 2.09 13.54
N HIS A 226 7.33 2.00 12.57
CA HIS A 226 7.42 0.90 11.61
C HIS A 226 8.78 0.22 11.71
N LYS A 227 8.79 -1.09 11.55
CA LYS A 227 9.99 -1.92 11.46
C LYS A 227 10.23 -2.30 9.99
N MET A 228 10.52 -1.28 9.18
CA MET A 228 10.62 -1.47 7.72
C MET A 228 11.74 -2.44 7.30
N PRO A 229 12.91 -2.53 7.97
CA PRO A 229 13.87 -3.58 7.68
C PRO A 229 13.30 -5.00 7.86
N GLU A 230 12.52 -5.21 8.92
CA GLU A 230 11.88 -6.50 9.20
C GLU A 230 10.75 -6.80 8.20
N GLU A 231 9.96 -5.79 7.83
CA GLU A 231 9.01 -5.88 6.71
C GLU A 231 9.70 -6.26 5.41
N PHE A 232 10.85 -5.64 5.09
CA PHE A 232 11.65 -5.95 3.91
C PHE A 232 12.14 -7.40 3.92
N VAL A 233 12.60 -7.92 5.06
CA VAL A 233 12.99 -9.34 5.18
C VAL A 233 11.81 -10.27 4.84
N ARG A 234 10.58 -9.93 5.23
CA ARG A 234 9.40 -10.71 4.84
C ARG A 234 9.12 -10.63 3.35
N LEU A 235 9.24 -9.45 2.75
CA LEU A 235 9.11 -9.31 1.29
C LEU A 235 10.19 -10.11 0.56
N LEU A 236 11.42 -10.13 1.06
CA LEU A 236 12.52 -10.90 0.48
C LEU A 236 12.26 -12.40 0.55
N GLN A 237 11.69 -12.89 1.66
CA GLN A 237 11.24 -14.28 1.79
C GLN A 237 10.12 -14.61 0.80
N LEU A 238 9.15 -13.72 0.60
CA LEU A 238 8.10 -13.90 -0.40
C LEU A 238 8.67 -13.90 -1.82
N HIS A 239 9.66 -13.06 -2.08
CA HIS A 239 10.35 -13.01 -3.36
C HIS A 239 11.09 -14.31 -3.67
N SER A 240 11.87 -14.85 -2.72
CA SER A 240 12.59 -16.11 -2.91
C SER A 240 11.65 -17.32 -3.08
N GLN A 241 10.41 -17.21 -2.60
CA GLN A 241 9.35 -18.21 -2.78
C GLN A 241 8.57 -18.04 -4.09
N GLY A 242 8.90 -17.03 -4.92
CA GLY A 242 8.16 -16.73 -6.15
C GLY A 242 6.75 -16.16 -5.93
N VAL A 243 6.43 -15.72 -4.71
CA VAL A 243 5.10 -15.19 -4.37
C VAL A 243 4.92 -13.78 -4.91
N LEU A 244 6.00 -12.99 -5.00
CA LEU A 244 6.07 -11.67 -5.60
C LEU A 244 7.46 -11.42 -6.21
N THR A 245 7.61 -10.36 -6.99
CA THR A 245 8.89 -9.94 -7.55
C THR A 245 9.35 -8.64 -6.89
N LEU A 246 10.46 -8.66 -6.15
CA LEU A 246 11.10 -7.43 -5.65
C LEU A 246 12.11 -6.90 -6.65
N HIS A 247 11.94 -5.66 -7.08
CA HIS A 247 12.87 -4.94 -7.93
C HIS A 247 13.83 -4.11 -7.08
N LEU A 248 15.08 -4.57 -6.99
CA LEU A 248 16.12 -3.98 -6.12
C LEU A 248 17.25 -3.29 -6.90
N GLN A 249 17.22 -3.35 -8.22
CA GLN A 249 18.22 -2.79 -9.12
C GLN A 249 17.55 -1.88 -10.17
N PRO A 250 18.32 -1.03 -10.88
CA PRO A 250 17.80 -0.30 -12.03
C PRO A 250 17.20 -1.26 -13.06
N CYS A 251 16.11 -0.83 -13.70
CA CYS A 251 15.46 -1.59 -14.76
C CYS A 251 16.19 -1.36 -16.09
N SER A 252 16.28 -2.40 -16.91
CA SER A 252 16.94 -2.32 -18.22
C SER A 252 16.17 -1.40 -19.17
N SER A 253 16.91 -0.53 -19.87
CA SER A 253 16.41 0.16 -21.06
C SER A 253 16.33 -0.86 -22.21
N PRO A 254 15.26 -0.89 -23.02
CA PRO A 254 15.29 -1.66 -24.26
C PRO A 254 16.42 -1.10 -25.14
N GLY A 255 17.49 -1.87 -25.33
CA GLY A 255 18.68 -1.48 -26.09
C GLY A 255 20.02 -1.89 -25.47
N ALA A 256 20.09 -2.18 -24.16
CA ALA A 256 21.35 -2.56 -23.52
C ALA A 256 21.81 -4.00 -23.83
N ASP A 257 20.88 -4.86 -24.28
CA ASP A 257 21.17 -6.27 -24.59
C ASP A 257 21.52 -6.51 -26.09
N LEU A 258 21.44 -5.47 -26.93
CA LEU A 258 21.72 -5.57 -28.37
C LEU A 258 23.15 -5.15 -28.76
N GLU A 259 23.93 -4.56 -27.85
CA GLU A 259 25.33 -4.17 -28.13
C GLU A 259 26.38 -5.20 -27.68
N ASN A 260 25.98 -6.31 -27.02
CA ASN A 260 26.92 -7.34 -26.56
C ASN A 260 26.99 -8.60 -27.44
N HIS A 261 26.41 -8.57 -28.64
CA HIS A 261 26.38 -9.72 -29.57
C HIS A 261 26.73 -9.37 -31.03
N LEU A 262 27.65 -8.42 -31.25
CA LEU A 262 28.32 -8.22 -32.55
C LEU A 262 29.84 -8.21 -32.38
#